data_AF-A0A1I5KQQ8-F1
#
_entry.id   AF-A0A1I5KQQ8-F1
#
_cell.length_a   1.000
_cell.length_b   1.000
_cell.length_c   1.000
_cell.angle_alpha   90.00
_cell.angle_beta   90.00
_cell.angle_gamma   90.00
#
_symmetry.space_group_name_H-M   'P 1'
#
loop_
_entity.id
_entity.type
_entity.pdbx_description
1 polymer ?
#
loop_
_entity_poly.entity_id
_entity_poly.type
_entity_poly.pdbx_seq_one_letter_code
_entity_poly.pdbx_strand_id
1 'polypeptide(L)' 'MVNNLEIVSFSLDTQIKAIDIKEKYKLQYYDSLILATALENGCNILYSEDMQHNQIIENQLKIINPFIC' A
#
# COMPACT_ATOMS: atom_id res chain seq x y z
N MET A 1 20.82 7.44 -10.59
CA MET A 1 19.38 7.54 -10.90
C MET A 1 18.46 7.05 -9.76
N VAL A 2 18.94 6.98 -8.51
CA VAL A 2 18.07 6.71 -7.33
C VAL A 2 17.82 7.98 -6.50
N ASN A 3 18.52 9.08 -6.80
CA ASN A 3 18.60 10.28 -5.95
C ASN A 3 17.29 11.09 -5.79
N ASN A 4 16.20 10.70 -6.44
CA ASN A 4 14.90 11.38 -6.37
C ASN A 4 13.79 10.49 -5.78
N LEU A 5 14.11 9.28 -5.28
CA LEU A 5 13.14 8.40 -4.65
C LEU A 5 13.35 8.42 -3.14
N GLU A 6 12.31 8.80 -2.41
CA GLU A 6 12.29 8.66 -0.96
C GLU A 6 12.11 7.18 -0.62
N ILE A 7 13.06 6.63 0.15
CA ILE A 7 13.00 5.26 0.64
C ILE A 7 12.60 5.34 2.11
N VAL A 8 11.47 4.71 2.43
CA VAL A 8 10.94 4.67 3.78
C VAL A 8 11.15 3.28 4.38
N SER A 9 11.54 3.24 5.65
CA SER A 9 11.52 2.01 6.45
C SER A 9 10.14 1.77 7.04
N PHE A 10 9.84 0.52 7.42
CA PHE A 10 8.65 0.15 8.17
C PHE A 10 9.03 -0.38 9.56
N SER A 11 8.16 -0.18 10.54
CA SER A 11 8.38 -0.59 11.94
C SER A 11 7.70 -1.93 12.24
N LEU A 12 7.75 -2.37 13.50
CA LEU A 12 6.93 -3.49 13.97
C LEU A 12 5.44 -3.15 13.93
N ASP A 13 5.08 -1.91 14.26
CA ASP A 13 3.69 -1.45 14.25
C ASP A 13 3.11 -1.49 12.82
N THR A 14 3.92 -1.14 11.81
CA THR A 14 3.54 -1.26 10.40
C THR A 14 3.25 -2.72 10.03
N GLN A 15 4.02 -3.68 10.56
CA GLN A 15 3.80 -5.11 10.31
C GLN A 15 2.52 -5.63 10.98
N ILE A 16 2.23 -5.16 12.20
CA ILE A 16 0.97 -5.48 12.89
C ILE A 16 -0.21 -4.93 12.07
N LYS A 17 -0.11 -3.67 11.63
CA LYS A 17 -1.14 -3.06 10.77
C LYS A 17 -1.30 -3.77 9.42
N ALA A 18 -0.22 -4.31 8.87
CA ALA A 18 -0.29 -5.15 7.68
C ALA A 18 -1.10 -6.43 7.90
N ILE A 19 -1.04 -7.03 9.09
CA ILE A 19 -1.86 -8.20 9.45
C ILE A 19 -3.34 -7.79 9.51
N ASP A 20 -3.67 -6.65 10.13
CA ASP A 20 -5.04 -6.14 10.19
C ASP A 20 -5.61 -5.88 8.78
N ILE A 21 -4.83 -5.22 7.91
CA ILE A 21 -5.22 -4.94 6.52
C ILE A 21 -5.41 -6.25 5.74
N LYS A 22 -4.49 -7.21 5.91
CA LYS A 22 -4.59 -8.54 5.30
C LYS A 22 -5.91 -9.21 5.66
N GLU A 23 -6.27 -9.22 6.94
CA GLU A 23 -7.50 -9.87 7.40
C GLU A 23 -8.76 -9.15 6.92
N LYS A 24 -8.75 -7.82 6.94
CA LYS A 24 -9.88 -6.95 6.54
C LYS A 24 -10.15 -6.99 5.04
N TYR A 25 -9.10 -6.91 4.22
CA TYR A 25 -9.21 -6.80 2.76
C TYR A 25 -8.89 -8.10 2.01
N LYS A 26 -8.57 -9.19 2.74
CA LYS A 26 -8.26 -10.52 2.18
C LYS A 26 -7.12 -10.51 1.16
N LEU A 27 -6.09 -9.72 1.43
CA LEU A 27 -4.89 -9.57 0.59
C LEU A 27 -3.75 -10.50 1.03
N GLN A 28 -2.67 -10.57 0.24
CA GLN A 28 -1.44 -11.22 0.71
C GLN A 28 -0.74 -10.35 1.75
N TYR A 29 0.11 -10.95 2.58
CA TYR A 29 0.80 -10.23 3.65
C TYR A 29 1.69 -9.09 3.12
N TYR A 30 2.49 -9.36 2.08
CA TYR A 30 3.38 -8.34 1.53
C TYR A 30 2.64 -7.20 0.84
N ASP A 31 1.55 -7.49 0.14
CA ASP A 31 0.65 -6.45 -0.41
C ASP A 31 0.11 -5.56 0.72
N SER A 32 -0.30 -6.19 1.82
CA SER A 32 -0.82 -5.48 2.99
C SER A 32 0.26 -4.67 3.70
N LEU A 33 1.52 -5.13 3.69
CA LEU A 33 2.66 -4.40 4.24
C LEU A 33 3.00 -3.16 3.41
N ILE A 34 2.92 -3.26 2.08
CA ILE A 34 3.06 -2.11 1.18
C ILE A 34 1.96 -1.09 1.46
N LEU A 35 0.70 -1.54 1.59
CA LEU A 35 -0.43 -0.67 1.91
C LEU A 35 -0.28 0.00 3.29
N ALA A 36 0.11 -0.75 4.32
CA ALA A 36 0.34 -0.22 5.66
C ALA A 36 1.43 0.87 5.64
N THR A 37 2.56 0.59 4.98
CA THR A 37 3.67 1.53 4.85
C THR A 37 3.25 2.80 4.10
N ALA A 38 2.50 2.66 3.00
CA ALA A 38 2.00 3.79 2.23
C ALA A 38 1.00 4.66 3.01
N LEU A 39 0.10 4.04 3.79
CA LEU A 39 -0.85 4.74 4.65
C LEU A 39 -0.15 5.53 5.75
N GLU A 40 0.85 4.94 6.41
CA GLU A 40 1.62 5.59 7.48
C GLU A 40 2.43 6.79 6.99
N ASN A 41 2.90 6.75 5.73
CA ASN A 41 3.62 7.86 5.10
C ASN A 41 2.69 8.84 4.35
N GLY A 42 1.37 8.72 4.52
CA GLY A 42 0.41 9.69 4.00
C GLY A 42 0.21 9.63 2.48
N CYS A 43 0.58 8.54 1.81
CA CYS A 43 0.38 8.41 0.37
C CYS A 43 -1.11 8.42 0.02
N ASN A 44 -1.47 9.10 -1.08
CA ASN A 44 -2.84 9.11 -1.60
C ASN A 44 -3.07 8.09 -2.72
N ILE A 45 -2.01 7.70 -3.43
CA ILE A 45 -2.06 6.78 -4.56
C ILE A 45 -1.00 5.69 -4.37
N LEU A 46 -1.39 4.43 -4.53
CA LEU A 46 -0.48 3.30 -4.71
C LEU A 46 -0.60 2.79 -6.15
N TYR A 47 0.51 2.76 -6.88
CA TYR A 47 0.55 2.16 -8.20
C TYR A 47 0.84 0.67 -8.09
N SER A 48 -0.01 -0.18 -8.68
CA SER A 48 0.19 -1.63 -8.68
C SER A 48 -0.59 -2.27 -9.84
N GLU A 49 0.07 -3.19 -10.56
CA GLU A 49 -0.59 -3.99 -11.61
C GLU A 49 -1.38 -5.18 -11.05
N ASP A 50 -0.93 -5.73 -9.93
CA ASP A 50 -1.47 -6.95 -9.32
C ASP A 50 -2.66 -6.69 -8.39
N MET A 51 -2.79 -5.46 -7.87
CA MET A 51 -3.88 -5.10 -6.97
C MET A 51 -5.11 -4.54 -7.71
N GLN A 52 -6.28 -4.63 -7.07
CA GLN A 52 -7.55 -4.19 -7.65
C GLN A 52 -7.53 -2.68 -7.94
N HIS A 53 -7.57 -2.32 -9.22
CA HIS A 53 -7.65 -0.92 -9.65
C HIS A 53 -8.91 -0.23 -9.08
N ASN A 54 -8.76 1.04 -8.68
CA ASN A 54 -9.77 1.88 -8.01
C ASN A 54 -10.20 1.41 -6.61
N GLN A 55 -9.59 0.37 -6.03
CA GLN A 55 -9.84 0.03 -4.63
C GLN A 55 -9.32 1.15 -3.72
N ILE A 56 -10.11 1.49 -2.70
CA ILE A 56 -9.76 2.48 -1.67
C ILE A 56 -9.53 1.75 -0.35
N ILE A 57 -8.34 1.95 0.23
CA ILE A 57 -7.93 1.36 1.51
C ILE A 57 -7.98 2.44 2.59
N GLU A 58 -8.60 2.10 3.72
CA GLU A 58 -8.81 2.99 4.88
C GLU A 58 -9.34 4.40 4.53
N ASN A 59 -10.17 4.50 3.48
CA ASN A 59 -10.70 5.78 2.96
C ASN A 59 -9.63 6.83 2.61
N GLN A 60 -8.38 6.42 2.40
CA GLN A 60 -7.24 7.33 2.23
C GLN A 60 -6.41 6.98 0.99
N LEU A 61 -6.04 5.71 0.82
CA LEU A 61 -5.11 5.27 -0.21
C LEU A 61 -5.86 4.63 -1.37
N LYS A 62 -5.74 5.21 -2.57
CA LYS A 62 -6.34 4.69 -3.78
C LYS A 62 -5.33 3.86 -4.58
N ILE A 63 -5.70 2.63 -4.93
CA ILE A 63 -4.89 1.77 -5.79
C ILE A 63 -5.18 2.09 -7.26
N ILE A 64 -4.12 2.33 -8.04
CA ILE A 64 -4.20 2.61 -9.47
C ILE A 64 -3.28 1.64 -10.22
N ASN A 65 -3.87 0.76 -11.02
CA ASN A 65 -3.12 0.06 -12.06
C ASN A 65 -2.83 1.03 -13.22
N PRO A 66 -1.55 1.33 -13.52
CA PRO A 66 -1.16 2.31 -14.55
C PRO A 66 -1.23 1.76 -15.99
N PHE A 67 -1.49 0.46 -16.16
CA PHE A 67 -1.50 -0.20 -17.47
C PHE A 67 -2.91 -0.40 -18.05
N ILE A 68 -3.95 0.05 -17.34
CA ILE A 68 -5.34 -0.06 -17.80
C ILE A 68 -5.97 1.33 -17.94
N CYS A 69 -6.85 1.48 -18.93
CA CYS A 69 -7.52 2.73 -19.31
C CYS A 69 -8.92 2.85 -18.71
#